data_AF-A0A3S1DQI6-F1
#
_entry.id   AF-A0A3S1DQI6-F1
#
_cell.length_a   1.000
_cell.length_b   1.000
_cell.length_c   1.000
_cell.angle_alpha   90.00
_cell.angle_beta   90.00
_cell.angle_gamma   90.00
#
_symmetry.space_group_name_H-M   'P 1'
#
loop_
_entity.id
_entity.type
_entity.pdbx_description
1 polymer ?
#
loop_
_entity_poly.entity_id
_entity_poly.type
_entity_poly.pdbx_seq_one_letter_code
_entity_poly.pdbx_strand_id
1 'polypeptide(L)'
;IYGNGGANKINGGGGADKMTGYGGNDTYSVDNAHDKVVEQKGSGIDKVLASVSFALSAGSHIEQLATSKASSKAAIDLTGNEFAQTVKGNAGANKIDGGGGADTLTGGRGSDVFVFSTALGDGNVD
;
A
#
# COMPACT_ATOMS: atom_id res chain seq x y z
N ILE A 1 -7.89 -2.97 -15.36
CA ILE A 1 -9.04 -2.20 -14.84
C ILE A 1 -8.62 -0.74 -14.80
N TYR A 2 -9.42 0.14 -15.40
CA TYR A 2 -9.07 1.55 -15.56
C TYR A 2 -10.12 2.45 -14.88
N GLY A 3 -9.63 3.48 -14.20
CA GLY A 3 -10.40 4.61 -13.71
C GLY A 3 -10.56 5.71 -14.76
N ASN A 4 -10.71 6.94 -14.29
CA ASN A 4 -10.82 8.17 -15.06
C ASN A 4 -10.18 9.32 -14.25
N GLY A 5 -10.23 10.56 -14.76
CA GLY A 5 -9.58 11.70 -14.10
C GLY A 5 -10.25 12.20 -12.80
N GLY A 6 -11.12 11.41 -12.17
CA GLY A 6 -11.74 11.76 -10.88
C GLY A 6 -11.61 10.63 -9.88
N ALA A 7 -11.94 10.90 -8.62
CA ALA A 7 -11.80 9.93 -7.52
C ALA A 7 -12.60 8.63 -7.78
N ASN A 8 -11.90 7.50 -7.87
CA ASN A 8 -12.46 6.20 -8.18
C ASN A 8 -12.29 5.20 -7.02
N LYS A 9 -13.17 4.20 -7.01
CA LYS A 9 -13.01 2.99 -6.21
C LYS A 9 -12.81 1.84 -7.18
N ILE A 10 -11.61 1.28 -7.19
CA ILE A 10 -11.18 0.28 -8.17
C ILE A 10 -10.93 -1.02 -7.41
N ASN A 11 -11.66 -2.07 -7.75
CA ASN A 11 -11.54 -3.38 -7.12
C ASN A 11 -11.01 -4.38 -8.15
N GLY A 12 -9.90 -5.06 -7.83
CA GLY A 12 -9.33 -6.13 -8.66
C GLY A 12 -10.32 -7.29 -8.82
N GLY A 13 -11.00 -7.64 -7.72
CA GLY A 13 -11.69 -8.92 -7.63
C GLY A 13 -10.72 -10.09 -7.74
N GLY A 14 -11.24 -11.30 -7.85
CA GLY A 14 -10.36 -12.48 -7.87
C GLY A 14 -9.55 -12.60 -9.16
N GLY A 15 -8.26 -12.87 -9.03
CA GLY A 15 -7.35 -13.01 -10.17
C GLY A 15 -6.11 -12.19 -9.94
N ALA A 16 -5.22 -12.10 -10.93
CA ALA A 16 -4.12 -11.14 -10.90
C ALA A 16 -4.50 -9.98 -11.81
N ASP A 17 -4.75 -8.81 -11.22
CA ASP A 17 -5.31 -7.67 -11.93
C ASP A 17 -4.32 -6.51 -12.03
N LYS A 18 -4.39 -5.77 -13.14
CA LYS A 18 -3.71 -4.48 -13.27
C LYS A 18 -4.73 -3.37 -13.12
N MET A 19 -4.56 -2.49 -12.13
CA MET A 19 -5.44 -1.36 -11.83
C MET A 19 -4.71 -0.04 -12.05
N THR A 20 -5.37 0.91 -12.71
CA THR A 20 -4.84 2.25 -13.00
C THR A 20 -5.97 3.26 -12.88
N GLY A 21 -5.83 4.27 -12.03
CA GLY A 21 -6.90 5.23 -11.72
C GLY A 21 -6.81 6.54 -12.47
N TYR A 22 -5.60 6.97 -12.80
CA TYR A 22 -5.28 8.20 -13.54
C TYR A 22 -5.24 9.46 -12.69
N GLY A 23 -6.37 10.09 -12.39
CA GLY A 23 -6.41 11.40 -11.74
C GLY A 23 -7.46 11.45 -10.65
N GLY A 24 -7.28 12.28 -9.64
CA GLY A 24 -8.12 12.30 -8.46
C GLY A 24 -7.59 11.38 -7.37
N ASN A 25 -8.33 11.30 -6.26
CA ASN A 25 -7.96 10.49 -5.11
C ASN A 25 -8.62 9.11 -5.22
N ASP A 26 -7.85 8.12 -5.66
CA ASP A 26 -8.32 6.77 -5.95
C ASP A 26 -8.15 5.84 -4.75
N THR A 27 -9.04 4.84 -4.66
CA THR A 27 -8.95 3.76 -3.70
C THR A 27 -8.98 2.41 -4.42
N TYR A 28 -7.88 1.68 -4.31
CA TYR A 28 -7.67 0.34 -4.85
C TYR A 28 -7.97 -0.71 -3.80
N SER A 29 -8.75 -1.72 -4.14
CA SER A 29 -8.93 -2.92 -3.32
C SER A 29 -8.17 -4.07 -3.98
N VAL A 30 -7.16 -4.59 -3.30
CA VAL A 30 -6.34 -5.73 -3.74
C VAL A 30 -6.67 -6.95 -2.91
N ASP A 31 -6.95 -8.07 -3.57
CA ASP A 31 -7.26 -9.35 -2.92
C ASP A 31 -6.36 -10.50 -3.40
N ASN A 32 -5.44 -10.20 -4.31
CA ASN A 32 -4.43 -11.12 -4.80
C ASN A 32 -3.03 -10.51 -4.69
N ALA A 33 -2.05 -11.31 -4.25
CA ALA A 33 -0.67 -10.88 -4.13
C ALA A 33 -0.01 -10.51 -5.48
N HIS A 34 -0.61 -10.90 -6.59
CA HIS A 34 -0.16 -10.58 -7.94
C HIS A 34 -0.90 -9.40 -8.58
N ASP A 35 -1.81 -8.75 -7.86
CA ASP A 35 -2.39 -7.48 -8.30
C ASP A 35 -1.29 -6.42 -8.49
N LYS A 36 -1.52 -5.50 -9.41
CA LYS A 36 -0.62 -4.38 -9.71
C LYS A 36 -1.40 -3.09 -9.76
N VAL A 37 -1.06 -2.17 -8.86
CA VAL A 37 -1.62 -0.81 -8.84
C VAL A 37 -0.61 0.13 -9.48
N VAL A 38 -1.06 0.89 -10.48
CA VAL A 38 -0.25 1.85 -11.23
C VAL A 38 -0.87 3.23 -11.09
N GLU A 39 -0.17 4.14 -10.43
CA GLU A 39 -0.54 5.54 -10.29
C GLU A 39 0.54 6.51 -10.76
N GLN A 40 0.08 7.66 -11.27
CA GLN A 40 0.94 8.71 -11.81
C GLN A 40 1.25 9.79 -10.77
N LYS A 41 2.41 10.42 -10.88
CA LYS A 41 2.82 11.50 -9.97
C LYS A 41 1.84 12.68 -10.03
N GLY A 42 1.41 13.15 -8.86
CA GLY A 42 0.69 14.41 -8.72
C GLY A 42 -0.81 14.33 -9.03
N SER A 43 -1.37 13.12 -9.04
CA SER A 43 -2.76 12.85 -9.37
C SER A 43 -3.73 12.95 -8.19
N GLY A 44 -3.26 12.90 -6.94
CA GLY A 44 -4.12 12.93 -5.78
C GLY A 44 -3.42 12.47 -4.52
N ILE A 45 -4.22 11.98 -3.56
CA ILE A 45 -3.78 11.15 -2.44
C ILE A 45 -4.46 9.79 -2.62
N ASP A 46 -3.68 8.83 -3.09
CA ASP A 46 -4.14 7.54 -3.54
C ASP A 46 -3.91 6.45 -2.50
N LYS A 47 -4.83 5.50 -2.45
CA LYS A 47 -4.89 4.49 -1.38
C LYS A 47 -5.04 3.07 -1.90
N VAL A 48 -4.21 2.17 -1.39
CA VAL A 48 -4.38 0.73 -1.54
C VAL A 48 -4.91 0.11 -0.25
N LEU A 49 -5.98 -0.68 -0.36
CA LEU A 49 -6.59 -1.49 0.69
C LEU A 49 -6.38 -2.98 0.38
N ALA A 50 -5.50 -3.62 1.13
CA ALA A 50 -5.12 -5.02 0.92
C ALA A 50 -5.85 -5.99 1.86
N SER A 51 -6.41 -7.08 1.33
CA SER A 51 -6.95 -8.19 2.12
C SER A 51 -5.97 -9.38 2.23
N VAL A 52 -4.86 -9.32 1.50
CA VAL A 52 -3.75 -10.29 1.47
C VAL A 52 -2.41 -9.57 1.62
N SER A 53 -1.32 -10.30 1.85
CA SER A 53 0.02 -9.72 1.82
C SER A 53 0.30 -9.10 0.45
N PHE A 54 0.80 -7.87 0.43
CA PHE A 54 0.88 -7.05 -0.78
C PHE A 54 2.08 -6.12 -0.78
N ALA A 55 2.64 -5.91 -1.97
CA ALA A 55 3.73 -4.98 -2.22
C ALA A 55 3.34 -3.97 -3.29
N LEU A 56 3.62 -2.69 -3.05
CA LEU A 56 3.46 -1.67 -4.07
C LEU A 56 4.41 -1.94 -5.24
N SER A 57 3.93 -1.68 -6.47
CA SER A 57 4.80 -1.71 -7.64
C SER A 57 5.77 -0.54 -7.59
N ALA A 58 7.02 -0.78 -7.99
CA ALA A 58 7.99 0.29 -8.18
C ALA A 58 7.46 1.33 -9.18
N GLY A 59 7.74 2.60 -8.91
CA GLY A 59 7.31 3.75 -9.71
C GLY A 59 5.83 4.11 -9.56
N SER A 60 5.04 3.37 -8.77
CA SER A 60 3.64 3.70 -8.51
C SER A 60 3.54 4.76 -7.42
N HIS A 61 2.92 5.89 -7.74
CA HIS A 61 2.74 7.01 -6.81
C HIS A 61 1.52 6.78 -5.91
N ILE A 62 1.64 5.87 -4.96
CA ILE A 62 0.62 5.62 -3.92
C ILE A 62 1.11 6.19 -2.61
N GLU A 63 0.29 7.01 -1.95
CA GLU A 63 0.62 7.64 -0.67
C GLU A 63 0.17 6.81 0.54
N GLN A 64 -0.86 5.98 0.40
CA GLN A 64 -1.44 5.23 1.53
C GLN A 64 -1.57 3.73 1.21
N LEU A 65 -0.86 2.87 1.95
CA LEU A 65 -1.03 1.43 1.90
C LEU A 65 -1.63 0.95 3.22
N ALA A 66 -2.77 0.27 3.20
CA ALA A 66 -3.38 -0.22 4.43
C ALA A 66 -4.05 -1.58 4.23
N THR A 67 -4.23 -2.31 5.32
CA THR A 67 -5.13 -3.45 5.32
C THR A 67 -6.59 -3.00 5.13
N SER A 68 -7.37 -3.78 4.39
CA SER A 68 -8.79 -3.50 4.11
C SER A 68 -9.69 -3.59 5.36
N LYS A 69 -9.24 -4.31 6.41
CA LYS A 69 -10.01 -4.51 7.64
C LYS A 69 -9.11 -4.45 8.88
N ALA A 70 -9.07 -3.28 9.52
CA ALA A 70 -8.25 -3.01 10.71
C ALA A 70 -8.52 -3.93 11.92
N SER A 71 -9.71 -4.53 12.02
CA SER A 71 -10.06 -5.47 13.11
C SER A 71 -9.71 -6.93 12.80
N SER A 72 -9.26 -7.24 11.58
CA SER A 72 -8.84 -8.58 11.21
C SER A 72 -7.60 -8.98 12.01
N LYS A 73 -7.52 -10.26 12.40
CA LYS A 73 -6.36 -10.85 13.05
C LYS A 73 -5.46 -11.62 12.09
N ALA A 74 -5.76 -11.57 10.79
CA ALA A 74 -4.94 -12.21 9.76
C ALA A 74 -3.56 -11.54 9.71
N ALA A 75 -2.50 -12.34 9.76
CA ALA A 75 -1.15 -11.88 9.46
C ALA A 75 -1.09 -11.48 7.98
N ILE A 76 -0.90 -10.20 7.73
CA ILE A 76 -0.82 -9.60 6.40
C ILE A 76 0.45 -8.77 6.36
N ASP A 77 1.30 -9.06 5.40
CA ASP A 77 2.55 -8.32 5.20
C ASP A 77 2.32 -7.19 4.20
N LEU A 78 2.83 -6.00 4.52
CA LEU A 78 2.70 -4.82 3.68
C LEU A 78 4.08 -4.30 3.32
N THR A 79 4.36 -4.16 2.03
CA THR A 79 5.60 -3.58 1.52
C THR A 79 5.29 -2.34 0.70
N GLY A 80 5.87 -1.20 1.07
CA GLY A 80 5.84 0.03 0.30
C GLY A 80 6.72 -0.02 -0.94
N ASN A 81 7.15 1.13 -1.45
CA ASN A 81 8.08 1.21 -2.58
C ASN A 81 9.15 2.29 -2.35
N GLU A 82 9.68 2.91 -3.39
CA GLU A 82 10.75 3.91 -3.27
C GLU A 82 10.29 5.32 -2.84
N PHE A 83 8.98 5.55 -2.67
CA PHE A 83 8.40 6.84 -2.29
C PHE A 83 7.91 6.83 -0.84
N ALA A 84 7.64 8.02 -0.28
CA ALA A 84 7.07 8.12 1.05
C ALA A 84 5.62 7.58 1.10
N GLN A 85 5.36 6.61 1.97
CA GLN A 85 4.06 6.05 2.26
C GLN A 85 3.62 6.19 3.71
N THR A 86 2.31 6.30 3.91
CA THR A 86 1.67 5.91 5.18
C THR A 86 1.23 4.45 5.08
N VAL A 87 1.87 3.56 5.85
CA VAL A 87 1.57 2.12 5.84
C VAL A 87 0.87 1.70 7.13
N LYS A 88 -0.30 1.04 7.03
CA LYS A 88 -1.12 0.64 8.18
C LYS A 88 -1.58 -0.82 8.16
N GLY A 89 -1.12 -1.61 9.13
CA GLY A 89 -1.54 -2.99 9.39
C GLY A 89 -2.94 -3.13 9.99
N ASN A 90 -3.26 -4.34 10.48
CA ASN A 90 -4.54 -4.69 11.11
C ASN A 90 -4.37 -5.04 12.60
N ALA A 91 -5.13 -6.00 13.12
CA ALA A 91 -5.02 -6.48 14.50
C ALA A 91 -4.30 -7.84 14.61
N GLY A 92 -3.75 -8.34 13.51
CA GLY A 92 -2.92 -9.54 13.42
C GLY A 92 -1.43 -9.21 13.63
N ALA A 93 -0.56 -10.21 13.54
CA ALA A 93 0.87 -9.97 13.52
C ALA A 93 1.30 -9.58 12.10
N ASN A 94 1.53 -8.30 11.84
CA ASN A 94 1.90 -7.79 10.53
C ASN A 94 3.43 -7.64 10.40
N LYS A 95 3.98 -7.97 9.23
CA LYS A 95 5.32 -7.52 8.83
C LYS A 95 5.18 -6.32 7.89
N ILE A 96 5.74 -5.19 8.28
CA ILE A 96 5.63 -3.94 7.53
C ILE A 96 7.04 -3.50 7.12
N ASP A 97 7.23 -3.28 5.81
CA ASP A 97 8.44 -2.73 5.21
C ASP A 97 8.04 -1.47 4.45
N GLY A 98 8.55 -0.31 4.86
CA GLY A 98 8.27 0.96 4.17
C GLY A 98 8.91 1.00 2.78
N GLY A 99 10.08 0.37 2.63
CA GLY A 99 10.89 0.46 1.43
C GLY A 99 11.89 1.62 1.51
N GLY A 100 11.77 2.57 0.60
CA GLY A 100 12.56 3.80 0.63
C GLY A 100 11.66 5.02 0.79
N GLY A 101 12.25 6.19 1.00
CA GLY A 101 11.48 7.39 1.31
C GLY A 101 11.29 7.56 2.82
N ALA A 102 10.54 8.59 3.21
CA ALA A 102 10.28 8.88 4.61
C ALA A 102 8.87 8.41 4.97
N ASP A 103 8.79 7.21 5.57
CA ASP A 103 7.53 6.53 5.78
C ASP A 103 6.88 6.84 7.14
N THR A 104 5.58 6.53 7.25
CA THR A 104 4.89 6.45 8.53
C THR A 104 4.26 5.07 8.65
N LEU A 105 4.83 4.24 9.53
CA LEU A 105 4.43 2.85 9.69
C LEU A 105 3.59 2.66 10.97
N THR A 106 2.43 2.01 10.84
CA THR A 106 1.56 1.64 11.97
C THR A 106 1.17 0.17 11.88
N GLY A 107 1.65 -0.65 12.81
CA GLY A 107 1.32 -2.09 12.89
C GLY A 107 -0.15 -2.33 13.23
N GLY A 108 -0.62 -1.70 14.31
CA GLY A 108 -1.98 -1.85 14.81
C GLY A 108 -1.98 -2.61 16.13
N ARG A 109 -2.84 -3.63 16.27
CA ARG A 109 -2.73 -4.58 17.40
C ARG A 109 -1.99 -5.80 16.92
N GLY A 110 -1.44 -6.57 17.84
CA GLY A 110 -0.70 -7.79 17.51
C GLY A 110 0.77 -7.61 17.82
N SER A 111 1.57 -8.61 17.45
CA SER A 111 3.03 -8.53 17.53
C SER A 111 3.57 -8.23 16.14
N ASP A 112 3.79 -6.96 15.88
CA ASP A 112 4.19 -6.46 14.57
C ASP A 112 5.72 -6.41 14.43
N VAL A 113 6.19 -6.58 13.19
CA VAL A 113 7.60 -6.45 12.81
C VAL A 113 7.72 -5.33 11.80
N PHE A 114 8.56 -4.35 12.10
CA PHE A 114 8.95 -3.31 11.15
C PHE A 114 10.32 -3.67 10.58
N VAL A 115 10.42 -3.66 9.25
CA VAL A 115 11.64 -4.01 8.52
C VAL A 115 12.21 -2.75 7.91
N PHE A 116 13.51 -2.56 8.13
CA PHE A 116 14.30 -1.48 7.58
C PHE A 116 15.40 -2.10 6.74
N SER A 117 15.17 -2.15 5.43
CA SER A 117 16.04 -2.84 4.45
C SER A 117 16.94 -1.87 3.68
N THR A 118 16.71 -0.57 3.82
CA THR A 118 17.44 0.52 3.18
C THR A 118 18.43 1.16 4.15
N ALA A 119 19.53 1.71 3.62
CA ALA A 119 20.52 2.39 4.45
C ALA A 119 19.94 3.70 5.03
N LEU A 120 20.27 4.02 6.27
CA LEU A 120 19.92 5.29 6.90
C LEU A 120 20.50 6.46 6.09
N GLY A 121 19.68 7.48 5.84
CA GLY A 121 20.09 8.68 5.09
C GLY A 121 19.11 9.84 5.30
N ASP A 122 19.42 11.02 4.77
CA ASP A 122 18.68 12.28 5.05
C ASP A 122 17.19 12.25 4.67
N GLY A 123 16.77 11.31 3.83
CA GLY A 123 15.37 11.11 3.42
C GLY A 123 14.77 9.77 3.88
N ASN A 124 15.48 9.01 4.70
CA ASN A 124 15.07 7.70 5.20
C ASN A 124 15.27 7.66 6.72
N VAL A 125 14.22 8.04 7.43
CA VAL A 125 14.15 8.05 8.89
C VAL A 125 12.92 7.25 9.25
N ASP A 126 13.05 5.93 9.24
CA ASP A 126 11.95 5.07 9.66
C ASP A 126 11.68 5.15 11.17
#